data_AF-A0A2H9PQG8-F1
#
_entry.id   AF-A0A2H9PQG8-F1
#
_cell.length_a   1.000
_cell.length_b   1.000
_cell.length_c   1.000
_cell.angle_alpha   90.00
_cell.angle_beta   90.00
_cell.angle_gamma   90.00
#
_symmetry.space_group_name_H-M   'P 1'
#
loop_
_entity.id
_entity.type
_entity.pdbx_description
1 polymer ?
#
loop_
_entity_poly.entity_id
_entity_poly.type
_entity_poly.pdbx_seq_one_letter_code
_entity_poly.pdbx_strand_id
1 'polypeptide(L)'
;MKTSTKILLAFSISTLIVGGYIAYTKRRGISALAKRAINFAKQEYELWNKNGKLKEDDPTIFERVKAYWQEGAEVFWDKAKMINEAWSAAFISYIMKKSGAGNDFKYSTSHSVYIRDAIKNRKENNKNPFKAYKPEEVSIKKGDIVCYPRQSGVNYDSTGSYASHCDIVIDVKKDHAVTVGGNVSNSVSETKVPIDKTKKITDKKYFAVIKNNKV
;
A
#
# COMPACT_ATOMS: atom_id res chain seq x y z
N MET A 1 -55.27 -48.43 33.63
CA MET A 1 -54.91 -47.97 32.27
C MET A 1 -54.83 -46.45 32.29
N LYS A 2 -53.69 -45.90 31.87
CA LYS A 2 -53.43 -44.49 31.52
C LYS A 2 -54.52 -44.00 30.53
N THR A 3 -54.97 -42.74 30.45
CA THR A 3 -54.24 -41.49 30.15
C THR A 3 -55.28 -40.34 30.20
N SER A 4 -55.13 -39.35 31.06
CA SER A 4 -54.74 -37.95 30.77
C SER A 4 -55.73 -37.07 29.97
N THR A 5 -56.31 -36.14 30.72
CA THR A 5 -57.02 -34.91 30.35
C THR A 5 -56.26 -34.05 29.33
N LYS A 6 -56.97 -33.58 28.29
CA LYS A 6 -56.48 -32.57 27.35
C LYS A 6 -56.38 -31.22 28.07
N ILE A 7 -55.18 -30.64 28.11
CA ILE A 7 -54.98 -29.22 28.42
C ILE A 7 -54.49 -28.54 27.14
N LEU A 8 -55.33 -27.66 26.59
CA LEU A 8 -54.90 -26.64 25.64
C LEU A 8 -54.12 -25.59 26.43
N LEU A 9 -52.89 -25.31 26.03
CA LEU A 9 -52.17 -24.11 26.44
C LEU A 9 -51.60 -23.45 25.18
N ALA A 10 -52.20 -22.33 24.82
CA ALA A 10 -51.70 -21.44 23.80
C ALA A 10 -50.43 -20.74 24.33
N PHE A 11 -49.38 -20.72 23.51
CA PHE A 11 -48.26 -19.79 23.66
C PHE A 11 -47.94 -19.18 22.30
N SER A 12 -48.39 -17.95 22.11
CA SER A 12 -47.79 -16.98 21.22
C SER A 12 -46.55 -16.40 21.90
N ILE A 13 -45.35 -16.59 21.33
CA ILE A 13 -44.18 -15.70 21.49
C ILE A 13 -43.19 -15.99 20.35
N SER A 14 -43.03 -14.97 19.51
CA SER A 14 -41.87 -14.60 18.70
C SER A 14 -40.53 -15.27 19.06
N THR A 15 -40.19 -16.37 18.37
CA THR A 15 -38.82 -16.90 18.36
C THR A 15 -37.99 -16.28 17.23
N LEU A 16 -37.32 -15.20 17.60
CA LEU A 16 -35.90 -14.95 17.35
C LEU A 16 -35.41 -15.16 15.91
N ILE A 17 -35.46 -14.07 15.15
CA ILE A 17 -34.49 -13.73 14.11
C ILE A 17 -33.12 -13.54 14.79
N VAL A 18 -32.51 -14.64 15.24
CA VAL A 18 -31.13 -14.69 15.76
C VAL A 18 -30.30 -15.72 14.98
N GLY A 19 -30.87 -16.25 13.90
CA GLY A 19 -30.17 -17.03 12.89
C GLY A 19 -29.29 -16.17 11.99
N GLY A 20 -28.12 -15.79 12.51
CA GLY A 20 -26.94 -15.69 11.67
C GLY A 20 -26.86 -14.50 10.71
N TYR A 21 -26.87 -13.28 11.25
CA TYR A 21 -26.06 -12.20 10.67
C TYR A 21 -24.57 -12.48 10.95
N ILE A 22 -24.10 -13.69 10.64
CA ILE A 22 -22.68 -13.95 10.49
C ILE A 22 -22.35 -13.30 9.16
N ALA A 23 -21.91 -12.04 9.22
CA ALA A 23 -21.20 -11.42 8.13
C ALA A 23 -20.04 -12.35 7.76
N TYR A 24 -20.26 -13.18 6.75
CA TYR A 24 -19.26 -14.02 6.14
C TYR A 24 -18.31 -13.06 5.43
N THR A 25 -17.44 -12.43 6.22
CA THR A 25 -16.33 -11.63 5.74
C THR A 25 -15.36 -12.61 5.11
N LYS A 26 -15.67 -13.03 3.89
CA LYS A 26 -14.74 -13.74 3.02
C LYS A 26 -13.51 -12.86 3.00
N ARG A 27 -12.44 -13.27 3.69
CA ARG A 27 -11.13 -12.59 3.63
C ARG A 27 -10.75 -12.62 2.16
N ARG A 28 -11.08 -11.56 1.43
CA ARG A 28 -10.68 -11.43 0.03
C ARG A 28 -9.17 -11.52 0.06
N GLY A 29 -8.64 -12.56 -0.58
CA GLY A 29 -7.19 -12.75 -0.69
C GLY A 29 -6.53 -11.54 -1.33
N ILE A 30 -5.20 -11.51 -1.31
CA ILE A 30 -4.42 -10.46 -1.96
C ILE A 30 -4.84 -10.37 -3.44
N SER A 31 -5.14 -9.17 -3.93
CA SER A 31 -5.58 -8.98 -5.32
C SER A 31 -4.50 -9.35 -6.33
N ALA A 32 -4.89 -9.60 -7.59
CA ALA A 32 -3.93 -9.95 -8.62
C ALA A 32 -2.90 -8.84 -8.84
N LEU A 33 -3.33 -7.57 -8.78
CA LEU A 33 -2.42 -6.43 -8.86
C LEU A 33 -1.47 -6.38 -7.67
N ALA A 34 -1.98 -6.53 -6.44
CA ALA A 34 -1.15 -6.53 -5.25
C ALA A 34 -0.09 -7.65 -5.28
N LYS A 35 -0.45 -8.86 -5.76
CA LYS A 35 0.51 -9.95 -5.96
C LYS A 35 1.62 -9.55 -6.95
N ARG A 36 1.27 -8.96 -8.10
CA ARG A 36 2.25 -8.50 -9.09
C ARG A 36 3.15 -7.39 -8.53
N ALA A 37 2.59 -6.42 -7.82
CA ALA A 37 3.35 -5.35 -7.18
C ALA A 37 4.36 -5.87 -6.16
N ILE A 38 3.94 -6.82 -5.31
CA ILE A 38 4.83 -7.49 -4.37
C ILE A 38 5.94 -8.24 -5.11
N ASN A 39 5.61 -8.97 -6.18
CA ASN A 39 6.59 -9.75 -6.93
C ASN A 39 7.62 -8.85 -7.61
N PHE A 40 7.20 -7.79 -8.29
CA PHE A 40 8.13 -6.84 -8.92
C PHE A 40 8.96 -6.10 -7.89
N ALA A 41 8.37 -5.65 -6.77
CA ALA A 41 9.13 -5.00 -5.70
C ALA A 41 10.22 -5.92 -5.13
N LYS A 42 9.89 -7.20 -4.91
CA LYS A 42 10.88 -8.21 -4.49
C LYS A 42 11.96 -8.44 -5.55
N GLN A 43 11.59 -8.58 -6.82
CA GLN A 43 12.57 -8.74 -7.90
C GLN A 43 13.55 -7.57 -7.98
N GLU A 44 13.06 -6.34 -7.82
CA GLU A 44 13.94 -5.16 -7.76
C GLU A 44 14.80 -5.17 -6.51
N TYR A 45 14.26 -5.53 -5.34
CA TYR A 45 15.07 -5.69 -4.12
C TYR A 45 16.20 -6.73 -4.34
N GLU A 46 15.89 -7.92 -4.84
CA GLU A 46 16.88 -8.95 -5.14
C GLU A 46 17.93 -8.46 -6.15
N LEU A 47 17.50 -7.80 -7.23
CA LEU A 47 18.40 -7.25 -8.25
C LEU A 47 19.43 -6.28 -7.64
N TRP A 48 18.98 -5.38 -6.77
CA TRP A 48 19.83 -4.39 -6.12
C TRP A 48 20.70 -4.94 -4.99
N ASN A 49 20.43 -6.17 -4.51
CA ASN A 49 21.13 -6.75 -3.36
C ASN A 49 21.86 -8.06 -3.70
N LYS A 50 21.76 -8.57 -4.94
CA LYS A 50 22.31 -9.86 -5.38
C LYS A 50 23.82 -10.01 -5.15
N ASN A 51 24.59 -8.95 -5.40
CA ASN A 51 26.04 -8.94 -5.29
C ASN A 51 26.51 -7.99 -4.16
N GLY A 52 25.74 -7.96 -3.07
CA GLY A 52 25.82 -6.88 -2.09
C GLY A 52 24.91 -5.71 -2.49
N LYS A 53 24.77 -4.75 -1.57
CA LYS A 53 23.85 -3.62 -1.71
C LYS A 53 24.40 -2.59 -2.71
N LEU A 54 23.94 -2.69 -3.96
CA LEU A 54 24.30 -1.77 -5.04
C LEU A 54 23.83 -0.34 -4.74
N LYS A 55 24.53 0.62 -5.34
CA LYS A 55 24.26 2.05 -5.23
C LYS A 55 23.92 2.63 -6.59
N GLU A 56 23.18 3.73 -6.59
CA GLU A 56 22.64 4.36 -7.81
C GLU A 56 23.70 4.89 -8.79
N ASP A 57 24.93 5.09 -8.32
CA ASP A 57 26.10 5.43 -9.13
C ASP A 57 26.82 4.21 -9.72
N ASP A 58 26.42 2.98 -9.34
CA ASP A 58 26.94 1.76 -9.91
C ASP A 58 26.55 1.65 -11.41
N PRO A 59 27.53 1.54 -12.33
CA PRO A 59 27.24 1.51 -13.76
C PRO A 59 26.40 0.30 -14.18
N THR A 60 26.42 -0.80 -13.42
CA THR A 60 25.67 -2.03 -13.72
C THR A 60 24.18 -1.91 -13.44
N ILE A 61 23.77 -0.96 -12.59
CA ILE A 61 22.36 -0.75 -12.21
C ILE A 61 21.74 0.52 -12.83
N PHE A 62 22.54 1.39 -13.46
CA PHE A 62 22.05 2.65 -14.00
C PHE A 62 20.90 2.48 -15.01
N GLU A 63 20.96 1.49 -15.91
CA GLU A 63 19.85 1.23 -16.86
C GLU A 63 18.55 0.92 -16.12
N ARG A 64 18.63 0.40 -14.89
CA ARG A 64 17.46 0.18 -14.05
C ARG A 64 16.90 1.48 -13.47
N VAL A 65 17.76 2.38 -12.98
CA VAL A 65 17.34 3.72 -12.52
C VAL A 65 16.68 4.49 -13.66
N LYS A 66 17.27 4.44 -14.86
CA LYS A 66 16.70 5.01 -16.09
C LYS A 66 15.32 4.45 -16.41
N ALA A 67 15.13 3.13 -16.30
CA ALA A 67 13.81 2.51 -16.48
C ALA A 67 12.76 3.03 -15.48
N TYR A 68 13.15 3.30 -14.23
CA TYR A 68 12.24 3.88 -13.25
C TYR A 68 11.73 5.25 -13.68
N TRP A 69 12.63 6.11 -14.17
CA TRP A 69 12.27 7.42 -14.71
C TRP A 69 11.43 7.34 -15.97
N GLN A 70 11.89 6.59 -16.98
CA GLN A 70 11.30 6.56 -18.31
C GLN A 70 10.01 5.75 -18.38
N GLU A 71 10.01 4.50 -17.89
CA GLU A 71 8.81 3.66 -17.93
C GLU A 71 7.84 4.06 -16.81
N GLY A 72 8.35 4.35 -15.62
CA GLY A 72 7.53 4.62 -14.43
C GLY A 72 6.89 6.00 -14.44
N ALA A 73 7.71 7.04 -14.54
CA ALA A 73 7.28 8.43 -14.43
C ALA A 73 7.19 9.18 -15.77
N GLU A 74 7.54 8.52 -16.90
CA GLU A 74 7.52 9.11 -18.25
C GLU A 74 8.44 10.34 -18.39
N VAL A 75 9.60 10.29 -17.72
CA VAL A 75 10.60 11.37 -17.73
C VAL A 75 11.89 10.92 -18.40
N PHE A 76 12.36 11.72 -19.36
CA PHE A 76 13.51 11.43 -20.22
C PHE A 76 14.63 12.45 -20.02
N TRP A 77 15.22 12.46 -18.83
CA TRP A 77 16.37 13.31 -18.52
C TRP A 77 17.70 12.68 -18.94
N ASP A 78 18.77 13.48 -18.92
CA ASP A 78 20.12 12.95 -19.05
C ASP A 78 20.54 12.15 -17.79
N LYS A 79 21.62 11.37 -17.93
CA LYS A 79 22.16 10.53 -16.86
C LYS A 79 22.49 11.32 -15.60
N ALA A 80 23.11 12.50 -15.74
CA ALA A 80 23.55 13.30 -14.60
C ALA A 80 22.35 13.75 -13.77
N LYS A 81 21.26 14.18 -14.41
CA LYS A 81 20.02 14.52 -13.71
C LYS A 81 19.35 13.30 -13.09
N MET A 82 19.32 12.16 -13.78
CA MET A 82 18.68 10.94 -13.26
C MET A 82 19.31 10.39 -11.97
N ILE A 83 20.62 10.52 -11.80
CA ILE A 83 21.33 10.04 -10.59
C ILE A 83 21.32 11.05 -9.44
N ASN A 84 21.16 12.35 -9.74
CA ASN A 84 21.14 13.41 -8.72
C ASN A 84 19.73 13.71 -8.20
N GLU A 85 18.69 13.21 -8.86
CA GLU A 85 17.30 13.38 -8.44
C GLU A 85 16.82 12.15 -7.65
N ALA A 86 16.05 12.39 -6.59
CA ALA A 86 15.51 11.31 -5.76
C ALA A 86 14.47 10.48 -6.53
N TRP A 87 14.85 9.28 -6.98
CA TRP A 87 14.03 8.42 -7.84
C TRP A 87 13.01 7.54 -7.11
N SER A 88 12.79 7.73 -5.80
CA SER A 88 11.89 6.88 -5.01
C SER A 88 10.44 6.91 -5.51
N ALA A 89 9.93 8.06 -5.96
CA ALA A 89 8.58 8.16 -6.49
C ALA A 89 8.46 7.56 -7.91
N ALA A 90 9.51 7.69 -8.71
CA ALA A 90 9.61 7.05 -10.02
C ALA A 90 9.65 5.52 -9.90
N PHE A 91 10.36 5.00 -8.89
CA PHE A 91 10.37 3.58 -8.54
C PHE A 91 8.96 3.05 -8.20
N ILE A 92 8.22 3.73 -7.33
CA ILE A 92 6.84 3.32 -7.02
C ILE A 92 5.96 3.36 -8.28
N SER A 93 6.07 4.43 -9.08
CA SER A 93 5.35 4.56 -10.34
C SER A 93 5.68 3.41 -11.31
N TYR A 94 6.95 3.04 -11.42
CA TYR A 94 7.43 1.90 -12.20
C TYR A 94 6.79 0.60 -11.76
N ILE A 95 6.87 0.25 -10.46
CA ILE A 95 6.28 -1.00 -9.95
C ILE A 95 4.78 -1.03 -10.20
N MET A 96 4.06 0.07 -9.93
CA MET A 96 2.62 0.13 -10.15
C MET A 96 2.24 -0.04 -11.62
N LYS A 97 3.06 0.51 -12.54
CA LYS A 97 2.84 0.39 -13.98
C LYS A 97 3.07 -1.04 -14.46
N LYS A 98 4.21 -1.66 -14.10
CA LYS A 98 4.49 -3.08 -14.42
C LYS A 98 3.45 -4.03 -13.82
N SER A 99 2.85 -3.65 -12.69
CA SER A 99 1.79 -4.42 -12.03
C SER A 99 0.42 -4.29 -12.69
N GLY A 100 0.25 -3.42 -13.68
CA GLY A 100 -1.01 -3.22 -14.37
C GLY A 100 -2.01 -2.37 -13.60
N ALA A 101 -1.55 -1.32 -12.89
CA ALA A 101 -2.45 -0.35 -12.26
C ALA A 101 -3.26 0.45 -13.28
N GLY A 102 -2.77 0.59 -14.51
CA GLY A 102 -3.47 1.31 -15.57
C GLY A 102 -3.73 2.76 -15.15
N ASN A 103 -4.87 3.31 -15.55
CA ASN A 103 -5.23 4.72 -15.31
C ASN A 103 -5.72 5.01 -13.89
N ASP A 104 -5.87 4.00 -13.03
CA ASP A 104 -6.35 4.18 -11.66
C ASP A 104 -5.26 4.77 -10.74
N PHE A 105 -3.98 4.61 -11.06
CA PHE A 105 -2.88 5.13 -10.26
C PHE A 105 -2.27 6.39 -10.89
N LYS A 106 -2.09 7.44 -10.08
CA LYS A 106 -1.55 8.72 -10.55
C LYS A 106 -0.01 8.72 -10.56
N TYR A 107 0.60 8.16 -11.61
CA TYR A 107 2.06 8.12 -11.76
C TYR A 107 2.70 9.51 -11.69
N SER A 108 3.87 9.61 -11.06
CA SER A 108 4.58 10.88 -10.91
C SER A 108 6.02 10.68 -10.42
N THR A 109 6.87 11.67 -10.71
CA THR A 109 8.17 11.86 -10.07
C THR A 109 8.08 12.35 -8.62
N SER A 110 6.88 12.66 -8.11
CA SER A 110 6.65 13.10 -6.73
C SER A 110 5.67 12.21 -5.98
N HIS A 111 6.06 11.80 -4.77
CA HIS A 111 5.21 11.05 -3.84
C HIS A 111 3.91 11.80 -3.50
N SER A 112 3.98 13.12 -3.29
CA SER A 112 2.82 13.91 -2.86
C SER A 112 1.67 13.85 -3.87
N VAL A 113 1.97 13.62 -5.15
CA VAL A 113 0.96 13.57 -6.22
C VAL A 113 0.00 12.40 -6.03
N TYR A 114 0.51 11.16 -5.99
CA TYR A 114 -0.38 9.99 -5.80
C TYR A 114 -0.89 9.83 -4.38
N ILE A 115 -0.17 10.33 -3.37
CA ILE A 115 -0.71 10.37 -2.00
C ILE A 115 -1.98 11.23 -1.99
N ARG A 116 -1.89 12.47 -2.48
CA ARG A 116 -3.03 13.38 -2.52
C ARG A 116 -4.17 12.88 -3.39
N ASP A 117 -3.86 12.27 -4.54
CA ASP A 117 -4.87 11.66 -5.41
C ASP A 117 -5.63 10.54 -4.68
N ALA A 118 -4.91 9.63 -4.01
CA ALA A 118 -5.52 8.56 -3.22
C ALA A 118 -6.33 9.10 -2.01
N ILE A 119 -5.90 10.19 -1.37
CA ILE A 119 -6.66 10.87 -0.30
C ILE A 119 -7.94 11.48 -0.87
N LYS A 120 -7.87 12.15 -2.03
CA LYS A 120 -9.04 12.68 -2.74
C LYS A 120 -10.02 11.57 -3.08
N ASN A 121 -9.54 10.46 -3.65
CA ASN A 121 -10.36 9.28 -3.97
C ASN A 121 -11.08 8.71 -2.74
N ARG A 122 -10.41 8.73 -1.58
CA ARG A 122 -11.01 8.33 -0.30
C ARG A 122 -12.07 9.32 0.18
N LYS A 123 -11.78 10.63 0.17
CA LYS A 123 -12.68 11.69 0.66
C LYS A 123 -13.95 11.79 -0.17
N GLU A 124 -13.82 11.67 -1.49
CA GLU A 124 -14.94 11.67 -2.44
C GLU A 124 -15.69 10.34 -2.48
N ASN A 125 -15.14 9.31 -1.84
CA ASN A 125 -15.63 7.93 -1.90
C ASN A 125 -15.91 7.46 -3.35
N ASN A 126 -15.05 7.85 -4.29
CA ASN A 126 -15.26 7.52 -5.70
C ASN A 126 -14.92 6.03 -5.99
N LYS A 127 -15.07 5.62 -7.25
CA LYS A 127 -14.87 4.23 -7.68
C LYS A 127 -13.39 3.83 -7.83
N ASN A 128 -12.45 4.77 -7.71
CA ASN A 128 -11.02 4.47 -7.85
C ASN A 128 -10.59 3.48 -6.74
N PRO A 129 -9.88 2.39 -7.09
CA PRO A 129 -9.45 1.39 -6.12
C PRO A 129 -8.36 1.87 -5.15
N PHE A 130 -7.59 2.90 -5.52
CA PHE A 130 -6.51 3.44 -4.71
C PHE A 130 -7.03 4.54 -3.78
N LYS A 131 -7.13 4.21 -2.49
CA LYS A 131 -7.65 5.08 -1.45
C LYS A 131 -6.67 5.15 -0.30
N ALA A 132 -6.29 6.36 0.11
CA ALA A 132 -5.43 6.57 1.27
C ALA A 132 -6.24 6.71 2.55
N TYR A 133 -5.68 6.28 3.67
CA TYR A 133 -6.26 6.36 5.01
C TYR A 133 -5.18 6.82 5.99
N LYS A 134 -5.59 7.39 7.12
CA LYS A 134 -4.66 7.62 8.23
C LYS A 134 -4.23 6.26 8.81
N PRO A 135 -2.98 6.11 9.30
CA PRO A 135 -2.49 4.81 9.74
C PRO A 135 -3.28 4.18 10.89
N GLU A 136 -3.89 4.98 11.76
CA GLU A 136 -4.75 4.53 12.86
C GLU A 136 -6.13 4.04 12.40
N GLU A 137 -6.54 4.32 11.17
CA GLU A 137 -7.86 3.95 10.65
C GLU A 137 -7.89 2.54 10.05
N VAL A 138 -6.74 2.01 9.61
CA VAL A 138 -6.72 0.82 8.75
C VAL A 138 -5.60 -0.15 9.10
N SER A 139 -5.92 -1.45 9.07
CA SER A 139 -4.92 -2.51 9.13
C SER A 139 -4.14 -2.58 7.81
N ILE A 140 -2.81 -2.65 7.91
CA ILE A 140 -1.92 -2.91 6.79
C ILE A 140 -2.20 -4.30 6.20
N LYS A 141 -2.09 -4.38 4.87
CA LYS A 141 -2.13 -5.60 4.07
C LYS A 141 -0.96 -5.59 3.08
N LYS A 142 -0.55 -6.78 2.63
CA LYS A 142 0.44 -6.89 1.55
C LYS A 142 -0.10 -6.21 0.28
N GLY A 143 0.75 -5.45 -0.39
CA GLY A 143 0.44 -4.65 -1.58
C GLY A 143 -0.10 -3.26 -1.29
N ASP A 144 -0.28 -2.87 -0.02
CA ASP A 144 -0.49 -1.45 0.34
C ASP A 144 0.80 -0.64 0.12
N ILE A 145 0.66 0.67 0.02
CA ILE A 145 1.77 1.62 0.00
C ILE A 145 1.71 2.47 1.27
N VAL A 146 2.79 2.53 2.03
CA VAL A 146 2.87 3.30 3.28
C VAL A 146 3.75 4.52 3.09
N CYS A 147 3.33 5.67 3.60
CA CYS A 147 3.99 6.93 3.32
C CYS A 147 4.27 7.76 4.58
N TYR A 148 5.44 8.41 4.60
CA TYR A 148 5.87 9.32 5.66
C TYR A 148 6.42 10.62 5.04
N PRO A 149 6.29 11.78 5.73
CA PRO A 149 6.83 13.03 5.21
C PRO A 149 8.35 13.09 5.40
N ARG A 150 9.03 13.80 4.49
CA ARG A 150 10.45 14.19 4.60
C ARG A 150 10.61 15.70 4.82
N GLN A 151 9.50 16.38 5.10
CA GLN A 151 9.41 17.82 5.35
C GLN A 151 8.53 18.06 6.59
N SER A 152 8.91 19.06 7.40
CA SER A 152 8.15 19.44 8.60
C SER A 152 6.76 20.00 8.24
N GLY A 153 5.78 19.78 9.14
CA GLY A 153 4.42 20.32 9.00
C GLY A 153 3.51 19.57 8.01
N VAL A 154 4.01 18.54 7.33
CA VAL A 154 3.23 17.73 6.39
C VAL A 154 2.41 16.68 7.15
N ASN A 155 1.13 16.57 6.82
CA ASN A 155 0.20 15.61 7.39
C ASN A 155 -0.83 15.12 6.34
N TYR A 156 -1.80 14.31 6.76
CA TYR A 156 -2.80 13.70 5.89
C TYR A 156 -3.65 14.73 5.12
N ASP A 157 -3.86 15.92 5.68
CA ASP A 157 -4.73 16.93 5.09
C ASP A 157 -3.94 18.01 4.31
N SER A 158 -2.62 17.86 4.14
CA SER A 158 -1.80 18.77 3.34
C SER A 158 -2.21 18.80 1.86
N THR A 159 -2.50 20.00 1.35
CA THR A 159 -3.07 20.23 0.02
C THR A 159 -2.07 20.70 -1.04
N GLY A 160 -0.83 21.02 -0.65
CA GLY A 160 0.26 21.48 -1.54
C GLY A 160 1.19 20.35 -2.02
N SER A 161 2.25 20.70 -2.75
CA SER A 161 3.38 19.79 -2.99
C SER A 161 4.21 19.67 -1.71
N TYR A 162 4.79 18.50 -1.44
CA TYR A 162 5.60 18.29 -0.24
C TYR A 162 6.61 17.15 -0.42
N ALA A 163 7.74 17.25 0.28
CA ALA A 163 8.70 16.14 0.33
C ALA A 163 8.14 15.00 1.19
N SER A 164 8.13 13.80 0.63
CA SER A 164 7.64 12.59 1.29
C SER A 164 8.33 11.36 0.71
N HIS A 165 8.09 10.21 1.31
CA HIS A 165 8.58 8.93 0.85
C HIS A 165 7.50 7.87 1.04
N CYS A 166 7.50 6.87 0.16
CA CYS A 166 6.60 5.74 0.25
C CYS A 166 7.28 4.44 -0.14
N ASP A 167 6.87 3.36 0.52
CA ASP A 167 7.31 1.99 0.23
C ASP A 167 6.11 1.07 -0.01
N ILE A 168 6.32 -0.02 -0.75
CA ILE A 168 5.32 -1.07 -1.00
C ILE A 168 5.42 -2.15 0.07
N VAL A 169 4.32 -2.50 0.71
CA VAL A 169 4.26 -3.59 1.70
C VAL A 169 4.38 -4.94 1.00
N ILE A 170 5.50 -5.62 1.16
CA ILE A 170 5.75 -6.94 0.57
C ILE A 170 5.39 -8.10 1.51
N ASP A 171 5.39 -7.85 2.83
CA ASP A 171 5.00 -8.83 3.83
C ASP A 171 4.44 -8.19 5.11
N VAL A 172 3.69 -8.98 5.88
CA VAL A 172 3.13 -8.56 7.17
C VAL A 172 3.41 -9.63 8.21
N LYS A 173 4.26 -9.31 9.19
CA LYS A 173 4.65 -10.18 10.31
C LYS A 173 3.78 -9.92 11.53
N LYS A 174 4.16 -10.47 12.70
CA LYS A 174 3.39 -10.34 13.94
C LYS A 174 3.33 -8.89 14.45
N ASP A 175 4.46 -8.22 14.43
CA ASP A 175 4.75 -6.94 15.09
C ASP A 175 5.31 -5.86 14.13
N HIS A 176 5.57 -6.22 12.88
CA HIS A 176 5.96 -5.27 11.83
C HIS A 176 5.46 -5.71 10.45
N ALA A 177 5.34 -4.75 9.54
CA ALA A 177 5.28 -4.99 8.11
C ALA A 177 6.69 -4.86 7.51
N VAL A 178 6.94 -5.59 6.43
CA VAL A 178 8.16 -5.45 5.62
C VAL A 178 7.78 -4.73 4.34
N THR A 179 8.48 -3.64 4.05
CA THR A 179 8.23 -2.79 2.89
C THR A 179 9.46 -2.70 2.02
N VAL A 180 9.28 -2.46 0.72
CA VAL A 180 10.37 -2.18 -0.23
C VAL A 180 10.18 -0.80 -0.84
N GLY A 181 11.22 0.01 -0.78
CA GLY A 181 11.27 1.35 -1.35
C GLY A 181 12.52 1.55 -2.21
N GLY A 182 12.40 2.39 -3.23
CA GLY A 182 13.53 2.84 -4.05
C GLY A 182 14.20 4.09 -3.46
N ASN A 183 15.47 4.33 -3.78
CA ASN A 183 16.28 5.45 -3.29
C ASN A 183 16.28 5.59 -1.76
N VAL A 184 16.29 4.45 -1.06
CA VAL A 184 16.52 4.36 0.38
C VAL A 184 18.00 4.11 0.60
N SER A 185 18.72 5.11 1.11
CA SER A 185 20.18 5.12 1.18
C SER A 185 20.81 4.84 -0.20
N ASN A 186 20.31 5.52 -1.23
CA ASN A 186 20.78 5.47 -2.63
C ASN A 186 20.68 4.06 -3.24
N SER A 187 19.67 3.28 -2.84
CA SER A 187 19.48 1.88 -3.23
C SER A 187 18.00 1.46 -3.14
N VAL A 188 17.65 0.27 -3.63
CA VAL A 188 16.37 -0.39 -3.29
C VAL A 188 16.56 -1.17 -2.00
N SER A 189 15.78 -0.84 -0.97
CA SER A 189 15.95 -1.41 0.37
C SER A 189 14.64 -1.87 0.99
N GLU A 190 14.76 -2.83 1.90
CA GLU A 190 13.68 -3.17 2.81
C GLU A 190 13.64 -2.24 4.03
N THR A 191 12.43 -1.90 4.49
CA THR A 191 12.18 -1.19 5.75
C THR A 191 11.23 -2.02 6.62
N LYS A 192 11.48 -2.05 7.93
CA LYS A 192 10.54 -2.61 8.90
C LYS A 192 9.64 -1.50 9.43
N VAL A 193 8.33 -1.68 9.28
CA VAL A 193 7.31 -0.72 9.74
C VAL A 193 6.61 -1.32 10.96
N PRO A 194 6.79 -0.76 12.17
CA PRO A 194 6.16 -1.28 13.38
C PRO A 194 4.63 -1.26 13.29
N ILE A 195 3.98 -2.35 13.67
CA ILE A 195 2.51 -2.47 13.70
C ILE A 195 2.02 -3.09 15.01
N ASP A 196 0.80 -2.75 15.40
CA ASP A 196 0.15 -3.34 16.57
C ASP A 196 -0.48 -4.73 16.28
N LYS A 197 -1.13 -5.31 17.31
CA LYS A 197 -1.83 -6.59 17.20
C LYS A 197 -2.98 -6.56 16.17
N THR A 198 -3.52 -5.38 15.87
CA THR A 198 -4.56 -5.14 14.86
C THR A 198 -3.98 -4.79 13.47
N LYS A 199 -2.65 -4.85 13.33
CA LYS A 199 -1.88 -4.56 12.11
C LYS A 199 -1.94 -3.09 11.68
N LYS A 200 -2.22 -2.17 12.58
CA LYS A 200 -2.13 -0.71 12.32
C LYS A 200 -0.71 -0.24 12.60
N ILE A 201 -0.20 0.73 11.83
CA ILE A 201 1.13 1.30 12.06
C ILE A 201 1.15 1.99 13.42
N THR A 202 2.18 1.74 14.22
CA THR A 202 2.37 2.39 15.53
C THR A 202 3.33 3.58 15.48
N ASP A 203 4.26 3.59 14.52
CA ASP A 203 5.19 4.70 14.30
C ASP A 203 4.47 5.93 13.74
N LYS A 204 4.47 7.02 14.51
CA LYS A 204 3.77 8.28 14.21
C LYS A 204 4.38 9.07 13.06
N LYS A 205 5.54 8.69 12.54
CA LYS A 205 6.09 9.33 11.34
C LYS A 205 5.26 9.04 10.09
N TYR A 206 4.56 7.91 10.04
CA TYR A 206 3.70 7.59 8.90
C TYR A 206 2.41 8.40 9.01
N PHE A 207 1.94 8.92 7.88
CA PHE A 207 0.75 9.77 7.84
C PHE A 207 -0.31 9.27 6.86
N ALA A 208 0.04 8.36 5.96
CA ALA A 208 -0.90 7.80 4.99
C ALA A 208 -0.59 6.33 4.66
N VAL A 209 -1.65 5.55 4.51
CA VAL A 209 -1.62 4.18 3.98
C VAL A 209 -2.53 4.14 2.75
N ILE A 210 -1.94 4.02 1.55
CA ILE A 210 -2.67 3.85 0.29
C ILE A 210 -3.04 2.38 0.14
N LYS A 211 -4.34 2.10 0.14
CA LYS A 211 -4.89 0.76 -0.05
C LYS A 211 -4.99 0.43 -1.52
N ASN A 212 -4.55 -0.77 -1.87
CA ASN A 212 -4.67 -1.33 -3.20
C ASN A 212 -5.89 -2.25 -3.28
N ASN A 213 -7.05 -1.68 -3.62
CA ASN A 213 -8.30 -2.45 -3.72
C ASN A 213 -8.65 -2.86 -5.15
N LYS A 214 -7.71 -2.75 -6.09
CA LYS A 214 -7.93 -3.11 -7.50
C LYS A 214 -8.02 -4.63 -7.60
N VAL A 215 -9.18 -5.12 -8.06
CA VAL A 215 -9.48 -6.55 -8.21
C VAL A 215 -8.84 -7.07 -9.48
#